data_AF-A0A5B9CY53-F1
#
_entry.id   AF-A0A5B9CY53-F1
#
_cell.length_a   1.000
_cell.length_b   1.000
_cell.length_c   1.000
_cell.angle_alpha   90.00
_cell.angle_beta   90.00
_cell.angle_gamma   90.00
#
_symmetry.space_group_name_H-M   'P 1'
#
loop_
_entity.id
_entity.type
_entity.pdbx_description
1 polymer ?
#
loop_
_entity_poly.entity_id
_entity_poly.type
_entity_poly.pdbx_seq_one_letter_code
_entity_poly.pdbx_strand_id
1 'polypeptide(L)' 'MKLIKKLMLVCALLCLVGCGANRTVSCVGWLPIYLDKQDVNTISSNLARDILKHNQQGARLCGWQNE' A
#
# COMPACT_ATOMS: atom_id res chain seq x y z
N MET A 1 14.05 -2.21 -42.77
CA MET A 1 12.80 -2.66 -42.09
C MET A 1 12.99 -3.68 -40.96
N LYS A 2 14.00 -4.56 -40.98
CA LYS A 2 14.21 -5.56 -39.90
C LYS A 2 14.47 -4.91 -38.53
N LEU A 3 15.22 -3.82 -38.46
CA LEU A 3 15.53 -3.10 -37.21
C LEU A 3 14.27 -2.48 -36.58
N ILE A 4 13.44 -1.82 -37.39
CA ILE A 4 12.20 -1.17 -36.95
C ILE A 4 11.24 -2.21 -36.36
N LYS A 5 11.09 -3.38 -36.99
CA LYS A 5 10.25 -4.47 -36.46
C LYS A 5 10.75 -4.98 -35.09
N LYS A 6 12.07 -5.07 -34.89
CA LYS A 6 12.64 -5.46 -33.59
C LYS A 6 12.42 -4.40 -32.51
N LEU A 7 12.57 -3.12 -32.86
CA LEU A 7 12.34 -2.02 -31.93
C LEU A 7 10.88 -1.96 -31.46
N MET A 8 9.93 -2.14 -32.38
CA MET A 8 8.51 -2.19 -32.06
C MET A 8 8.15 -3.37 -31.13
N LEU A 9 8.78 -4.53 -31.35
CA LEU A 9 8.58 -5.71 -30.49
C LEU A 9 9.10 -5.46 -29.06
N VAL A 10 10.29 -4.89 -28.92
CA VAL A 10 10.85 -4.55 -27.60
C VAL A 10 9.99 -3.51 -26.89
N CYS A 11 9.52 -2.49 -27.61
CA CYS A 11 8.64 -1.46 -27.05
C CYS A 11 7.32 -2.07 -26.54
N ALA A 12 6.68 -2.95 -27.32
CA ALA A 12 5.47 -3.66 -26.91
C ALA A 12 5.69 -4.55 -25.67
N LEU A 13 6.82 -5.26 -25.60
CA LEU A 13 7.18 -6.08 -24.44
C LEU A 13 7.42 -5.23 -23.17
N LEU A 14 8.02 -4.05 -23.31
CA LEU A 14 8.22 -3.11 -22.19
C LEU A 14 6.90 -2.51 -21.69
N CYS A 15 5.93 -2.26 -22.58
CA CYS A 15 4.60 -1.80 -22.16
C CYS A 15 3.83 -2.89 -21.37
N LEU A 16 4.07 -4.17 -21.66
CA LEU A 16 3.41 -5.28 -20.96
C LEU A 16 3.93 -5.48 -19.53
N VAL A 17 5.21 -5.19 -19.25
CA VAL A 17 5.75 -5.27 -17.88
C VAL A 17 5.34 -4.08 -17.00
N GLY A 18 4.89 -2.98 -17.61
CA GLY A 18 4.46 -1.77 -16.89
C GLY A 18 3.09 -1.90 -16.21
N CYS A 19 2.23 -2.83 -16.66
CA CYS A 19 0.89 -3.04 -16.11
C CYS A 19 0.87 -4.10 -14.98
N GLY A 20 1.95 -4.19 -14.20
CA GLY A 20 2.16 -5.24 -13.20
C GLY A 20 2.04 -4.84 -11.73
N ALA A 21 2.08 -3.54 -11.37
CA ALA A 21 2.30 -3.18 -9.96
C ALA A 21 1.63 -1.87 -9.52
N ASN A 22 0.33 -1.69 -9.82
CA ASN A 22 -0.42 -0.55 -9.25
C ASN A 22 -1.66 -0.98 -8.47
N ARG A 23 -1.55 -2.08 -7.71
CA ARG A 23 -2.64 -2.54 -6.83
C ARG A 23 -2.32 -2.50 -5.34
N THR A 24 -1.07 -2.27 -4.98
CA THR A 24 -0.66 -2.19 -3.60
C THR A 24 0.03 -0.85 -3.42
N VAL A 25 -0.66 0.09 -2.76
CA VAL A 25 0.07 1.00 -1.86
C VAL A 25 1.11 0.16 -1.13
N SER A 26 2.37 0.60 -1.07
CA SER A 26 3.41 -0.17 -0.40
C SER A 26 3.10 -0.20 1.11
N CYS A 27 2.28 -1.15 1.52
CA CYS A 27 1.92 -1.40 2.91
C CYS A 27 3.05 -2.13 3.65
N VAL A 28 4.20 -2.32 3.00
CA VAL A 28 5.39 -2.91 3.63
C VAL A 28 6.01 -1.91 4.63
N GLY A 29 5.89 -0.60 4.37
CA GLY A 29 6.41 0.45 5.25
C GLY A 29 5.43 0.94 6.32
N TRP A 30 4.20 0.44 6.32
CA TRP A 30 3.13 0.88 7.20
C TRP A 30 2.40 -0.35 7.71
N LEU A 31 2.34 -0.55 9.03
CA LEU A 31 1.71 -1.71 9.66
C LEU A 31 0.60 -1.25 10.62
N PRO A 32 -0.40 -2.08 10.92
CA PRO A 32 -1.42 -1.76 11.91
C PRO A 32 -0.77 -1.36 13.24
N ILE A 33 -1.33 -0.34 13.88
CA ILE A 33 -0.91 0.10 15.21
C ILE A 33 -1.90 -0.44 16.23
N TYR A 34 -1.44 -1.33 17.10
CA TYR A 34 -2.22 -1.86 18.22
C TYR A 34 -1.79 -1.18 19.50
N LEU A 35 -2.79 -0.88 20.35
CA LEU A 35 -2.57 -0.22 21.62
C LEU A 35 -2.85 -1.20 22.75
N ASP A 36 -1.97 -1.25 23.74
CA ASP A 36 -2.25 -1.95 24.97
C ASP A 36 -3.01 -1.07 25.98
N LYS A 37 -3.31 -1.63 27.16
CA LYS A 37 -4.05 -0.89 28.21
C LYS A 37 -3.30 0.33 28.72
N GLN A 38 -1.97 0.29 28.75
CA GLN A 38 -1.16 1.41 29.20
C GLN A 38 -1.14 2.52 28.16
N ASP A 39 -1.04 2.16 26.88
CA ASP A 39 -1.09 3.10 25.77
C ASP A 39 -2.40 3.90 25.76
N VAL A 40 -3.53 3.20 25.89
CA VAL A 40 -4.87 3.81 25.90
C VAL A 40 -5.01 4.88 26.99
N ASN A 41 -4.38 4.69 28.16
CA ASN A 41 -4.43 5.65 29.26
C ASN A 41 -3.45 6.82 29.09
N THR A 42 -2.46 6.69 28.21
CA THR A 42 -1.37 7.66 28.03
C THR A 42 -1.62 8.58 26.84
N ILE A 43 -2.25 8.06 25.77
CA ILE A 43 -2.44 8.82 24.53
C ILE A 43 -3.61 9.80 24.63
N SER A 44 -3.51 10.91 23.89
CA SER A 44 -4.62 11.84 23.75
C SER A 44 -5.75 11.24 22.90
N SER A 45 -6.99 11.70 23.11
CA SER A 45 -8.13 11.30 22.27
C SER A 45 -7.95 11.65 20.79
N ASN A 46 -7.14 12.68 20.49
CA ASN A 46 -6.83 13.05 19.12
C ASN A 46 -5.92 12.01 18.45
N LEU A 47 -4.86 11.60 19.14
CA LEU A 47 -3.96 10.56 18.66
C LEU A 47 -4.68 9.22 18.49
N ALA A 48 -5.54 8.84 19.44
CA ALA A 48 -6.35 7.63 19.35
C ALA A 48 -7.22 7.62 18.07
N ARG A 49 -7.85 8.76 17.74
CA ARG A 49 -8.67 8.90 16.53
C ARG A 49 -7.84 8.83 15.25
N ASP A 50 -6.64 9.37 15.25
CA ASP A 50 -5.77 9.33 14.07
C ASP A 50 -5.21 7.93 13.83
N ILE A 51 -4.88 7.19 14.90
CA ILE A 51 -4.52 5.76 14.83
C ILE A 51 -5.69 4.93 14.27
N LEU A 52 -6.93 5.20 14.71
CA LEU A 52 -8.10 4.51 14.19
C LEU A 52 -8.29 4.75 12.69
N LYS A 53 -8.18 6.00 12.23
CA LYS A 53 -8.26 6.34 10.80
C LYS A 53 -7.17 5.65 9.98
N HIS A 54 -5.94 5.64 10.51
CA HIS A 54 -4.81 4.97 9.88
C HIS A 54 -5.10 3.47 9.69
N ASN A 55 -5.53 2.77 10.74
CA ASN A 55 -5.82 1.33 10.66
C ASN A 55 -7.00 1.04 9.73
N GLN A 56 -8.06 1.86 9.74
CA GLN A 56 -9.19 1.73 8.82
C GLN A 56 -8.76 1.90 7.35
N GLN A 57 -7.87 2.85 7.07
CA GLN A 57 -7.33 3.05 5.73
C GLN A 57 -6.50 1.84 5.30
N GLY A 58 -5.67 1.29 6.18
CA GLY A 58 -4.92 0.07 5.89
C GLY A 58 -5.80 -1.16 5.76
N ALA A 59 -6.89 -1.30 6.51
CA ALA A 59 -7.87 -2.36 6.28
C ALA A 59 -8.46 -2.28 4.85
N ARG A 60 -8.80 -1.07 4.39
CA ARG A 60 -9.37 -0.84 3.05
C ARG A 60 -8.37 -1.03 1.91
N LEU A 61 -7.14 -0.53 2.08
CA LEU A 61 -6.15 -0.45 0.99
C LEU A 61 -5.12 -1.59 1.02
N CYS A 62 -4.85 -2.14 2.20
CA CYS A 62 -3.81 -3.13 2.47
C CYS A 62 -4.36 -4.48 2.94
N GLY A 63 -5.67 -4.59 3.19
CA GLY A 63 -6.29 -5.82 3.68
C GLY A 63 -5.87 -6.19 5.10
N TRP A 64 -5.44 -5.21 5.90
CA TRP A 64 -5.14 -5.44 7.31
C TRP A 64 -6.38 -5.94 8.05
N GLN A 65 -6.17 -6.87 8.98
CA GLN A 65 -7.23 -7.35 9.85
C GLN A 65 -7.34 -6.39 11.03
N ASN A 66 -8.58 -6.02 11.35
CA ASN A 66 -8.88 -5.33 12.60
C ASN A 66 -9.24 -6.42 13.60
N GLU A 67 -8.37 -6.64 14.57
CA GLU A 67 -8.56 -7.61 15.67
C GLU A 67 -9.51 -7.04 16.73
#